data_AF-A0A6C0DUX4-F1
#
_entry.id   AF-A0A6C0DUX4-F1
#
_cell.length_a   1.000
_cell.length_b   1.000
_cell.length_c   1.000
_cell.angle_alpha   90.00
_cell.angle_beta   90.00
_cell.angle_gamma   90.00
#
_symmetry.space_group_name_H-M   'P 1'
#
loop_
_entity.id
_entity.type
_entity.pdbx_description
1 polymer ?
#
loop_
_entity_poly.entity_id
_entity_poly.type
_entity_poly.pdbx_seq_one_letter_code
_entity_poly.pdbx_strand_id
1 'polypeptide(L)'
;METSTIQIDAFSTNLHGARILCQGPFPNGRYAPIMESIQKLREPFKKKILLTRATFSLSKYLPLQYDAVFQVKDTHDWTLILTYITYAPKPLLVVAEDVPIPDGLWQKLNKTTTFVNITSSYVLNIRPYDAIFFAPIEELATSYTDYVLKLLQSMYKASYSPKEHKEVLQELRVASAGVCWTKYEEDTQGGAIYWYDPVGNNQGDSLSNKQMSELFNWLSQQFNRD
;
A
#
# COMPACT_ATOMS: atom_id res chain seq x y z
N MET A 1 38.78 5.54 -12.42
CA MET A 1 37.60 4.72 -12.07
C MET A 1 36.50 5.71 -11.76
N GLU A 2 35.54 5.86 -12.67
CA GLU A 2 34.40 6.73 -12.45
C GLU A 2 33.53 6.11 -11.35
N THR A 3 33.42 6.81 -10.23
CA THR A 3 32.38 6.56 -9.22
C THR A 3 31.04 6.90 -9.88
N SER A 4 30.39 5.89 -10.46
CA SER A 4 28.99 5.99 -10.85
C SER A 4 28.16 6.13 -9.58
N THR A 5 27.81 7.35 -9.22
CA THR A 5 26.81 7.65 -8.19
C THR A 5 25.47 7.08 -8.65
N ILE A 6 24.86 6.23 -7.83
CA ILE A 6 23.53 5.70 -8.10
C ILE A 6 22.54 6.83 -7.88
N GLN A 7 22.02 7.41 -8.96
CA GLN A 7 20.93 8.39 -8.88
C GLN A 7 19.60 7.64 -9.05
N ILE A 8 18.69 7.90 -8.12
CA ILE A 8 17.30 7.43 -8.17
C ILE A 8 16.39 8.64 -8.40
N ASP A 9 15.41 8.49 -9.27
CA ASP A 9 14.48 9.56 -9.62
C ASP A 9 13.32 9.65 -8.63
N ALA A 10 12.68 10.83 -8.61
CA ALA A 10 11.49 11.07 -7.80
C ALA A 10 10.29 10.32 -8.39
N PHE A 11 9.54 9.62 -7.55
CA PHE A 11 8.33 8.93 -7.97
C PHE A 11 7.23 9.93 -8.37
N SER A 12 6.76 9.83 -9.61
CA SER A 12 5.69 10.69 -10.15
C SER A 12 4.65 9.93 -11.00
N THR A 13 4.75 8.61 -11.07
CA THR A 13 3.89 7.76 -11.90
C THR A 13 2.50 7.62 -11.30
N ASN A 14 1.47 7.80 -12.12
CA ASN A 14 0.09 7.60 -11.68
C ASN A 14 -0.30 6.11 -11.75
N LEU A 15 -0.61 5.53 -10.60
CA LEU A 15 -0.91 4.12 -10.39
C LEU A 15 -2.41 3.80 -10.43
N HIS A 16 -3.24 4.66 -11.02
CA HIS A 16 -4.67 4.37 -11.19
C HIS A 16 -4.88 3.14 -12.07
N GLY A 17 -5.51 2.11 -11.51
CA GLY A 17 -5.72 0.81 -12.13
C GLY A 17 -4.60 -0.20 -11.86
N ALA A 18 -3.63 0.15 -11.02
CA ALA A 18 -2.51 -0.71 -10.65
C ALA A 18 -2.80 -1.55 -9.41
N ARG A 19 -1.99 -2.59 -9.22
CA ARG A 19 -1.93 -3.40 -8.00
C ARG A 19 -0.72 -2.96 -7.17
N ILE A 20 -0.98 -2.39 -6.00
CA ILE A 20 0.01 -1.68 -5.20
C ILE A 20 0.18 -2.39 -3.86
N LEU A 21 1.42 -2.59 -3.43
CA LEU A 21 1.76 -3.03 -2.08
C LEU A 21 2.42 -1.87 -1.32
N CYS A 22 1.91 -1.57 -0.14
CA CYS A 22 2.54 -0.71 0.84
C CYS A 22 3.09 -1.59 1.95
N GLN A 23 4.39 -1.88 1.85
CA GLN A 23 5.07 -2.82 2.72
C GLN A 23 5.65 -2.08 3.93
N GLY A 24 4.98 -2.22 5.06
CA GLY A 24 5.44 -1.76 6.37
C GLY A 24 6.51 -2.68 6.99
N PRO A 25 6.91 -2.39 8.24
CA PRO A 25 6.25 -1.47 9.18
C PRO A 25 6.53 0.01 8.87
N PHE A 26 5.50 0.86 8.87
CA PHE A 26 5.64 2.31 8.67
C PHE A 26 5.91 3.02 10.01
N PRO A 27 7.15 3.51 10.26
CA PRO A 27 7.47 4.19 11.52
C PRO A 27 6.78 5.55 11.60
N ASN A 28 6.43 5.98 12.82
CA ASN A 28 6.03 7.36 13.11
C ASN A 28 4.90 7.93 12.22
N GLY A 29 3.96 7.09 11.77
CA GLY A 29 2.86 7.52 10.89
C GLY A 29 3.30 8.01 9.50
N ARG A 30 4.53 7.71 9.08
CA ARG A 30 5.08 8.10 7.77
C ARG A 30 4.65 7.11 6.71
N TYR A 31 3.63 7.47 5.94
CA TYR A 31 3.03 6.60 4.94
C TYR A 31 3.45 6.98 3.51
N ALA A 32 3.36 6.01 2.60
CA ALA A 32 3.49 6.30 1.18
C ALA A 32 2.37 7.26 0.70
N PRO A 33 2.66 8.16 -0.27
CA PRO A 33 1.71 9.13 -0.83
C PRO A 33 0.71 8.45 -1.79
N ILE A 34 -0.02 7.45 -1.30
CA ILE A 34 -0.85 6.60 -2.14
C ILE A 34 -1.99 7.38 -2.79
N MET A 35 -2.64 8.29 -2.07
CA MET A 35 -3.75 9.07 -2.63
C MET A 35 -3.35 9.89 -3.85
N GLU A 36 -2.21 10.57 -3.76
CA GLU A 36 -1.64 11.35 -4.86
C GLU A 36 -1.27 10.44 -6.04
N SER A 37 -0.76 9.25 -5.73
CA SER A 37 -0.34 8.27 -6.73
C SER A 37 -1.52 7.63 -7.49
N ILE A 38 -2.72 7.50 -6.90
CA ILE A 38 -3.85 6.77 -7.51
C ILE A 38 -4.98 7.65 -8.03
N GLN A 39 -4.97 8.95 -7.73
CA GLN A 39 -6.07 9.84 -8.09
C GLN A 39 -5.93 10.33 -9.54
N LYS A 40 -6.98 10.12 -10.34
CA LYS A 40 -7.15 10.73 -11.67
C LYS A 40 -8.40 11.59 -11.68
N LEU A 41 -8.24 12.91 -11.79
CA LEU A 41 -9.38 13.86 -11.72
C LEU A 41 -10.44 13.61 -12.80
N ARG A 42 -10.00 13.23 -14.01
CA ARG A 42 -10.91 12.96 -15.15
C ARG A 42 -11.55 11.56 -15.08
N GLU A 43 -11.03 10.69 -14.23
CA GLU A 43 -11.49 9.30 -14.07
C GLU A 43 -11.55 8.95 -12.58
N PRO A 44 -12.50 9.56 -11.82
CA PRO A 44 -12.62 9.30 -10.39
C PRO A 44 -13.15 7.89 -10.12
N PHE A 45 -12.77 7.34 -8.97
CA PHE A 45 -13.34 6.08 -8.49
C PHE A 45 -14.84 6.22 -8.25
N LYS A 46 -15.63 5.32 -8.87
CA LYS A 46 -17.09 5.24 -8.66
C LYS A 46 -17.45 4.53 -7.37
N LYS A 47 -16.60 3.60 -6.93
CA LYS A 47 -16.74 2.86 -5.68
C LYS A 47 -15.41 2.70 -4.96
N LYS A 48 -15.46 2.72 -3.64
CA LYS A 48 -14.33 2.49 -2.73
C LYS A 48 -14.69 1.41 -1.74
N ILE A 49 -13.89 0.35 -1.68
CA ILE A 49 -14.08 -0.79 -0.79
C ILE A 49 -12.91 -0.86 0.18
N LEU A 50 -13.22 -1.05 1.47
CA LEU A 50 -12.23 -1.38 2.49
C LEU A 50 -12.37 -2.85 2.89
N LEU A 51 -11.25 -3.57 2.88
CA LEU A 51 -11.10 -4.92 3.43
C LEU A 51 -10.19 -4.79 4.66
N THR A 52 -10.72 -5.07 5.84
CA THR A 52 -9.97 -4.89 7.09
C THR A 52 -10.30 -5.99 8.08
N ARG A 53 -9.41 -6.22 9.05
CA ARG A 53 -9.72 -7.00 10.26
C ARG A 53 -10.19 -6.14 11.42
N ALA A 54 -10.12 -4.82 11.29
CA ALA A 54 -10.51 -3.89 12.34
C ALA A 54 -12.03 -3.96 12.60
N THR A 55 -12.39 -4.08 13.89
CA THR A 55 -13.77 -4.14 14.37
C THR A 55 -14.57 -2.88 14.07
N PHE A 56 -13.90 -1.74 13.86
CA PHE A 56 -14.54 -0.44 13.65
C PHE A 56 -14.76 -0.09 12.18
N SER A 57 -14.40 -0.95 11.22
CA SER A 57 -14.60 -0.67 9.79
C SER A 57 -13.99 0.65 9.29
N LEU A 58 -12.99 1.17 10.03
CA LEU A 58 -12.26 2.39 9.71
C LEU A 58 -10.87 2.01 9.21
N SER A 59 -10.48 2.63 8.09
CA SER A 59 -9.14 2.46 7.54
C SER A 59 -8.14 3.23 8.38
N LYS A 60 -7.09 2.54 8.83
CA LYS A 60 -6.00 3.17 9.59
C LYS A 60 -5.12 4.02 8.68
N TYR A 61 -4.91 3.57 7.45
CA TYR A 61 -3.87 4.13 6.59
C TYR A 61 -4.41 5.12 5.55
N LEU A 62 -5.67 4.93 5.11
CA LEU A 62 -6.33 5.74 4.09
C LEU A 62 -7.73 6.13 4.57
N PRO A 63 -7.87 7.24 5.32
CA PRO A 63 -9.12 7.69 5.91
C PRO A 63 -10.07 8.29 4.84
N LEU A 64 -10.60 7.41 4.00
CA LEU A 64 -11.55 7.73 2.96
C LEU A 64 -12.97 7.41 3.42
N GLN A 65 -13.95 8.06 2.80
CA GLN A 65 -15.32 7.57 2.84
C GLN A 65 -15.43 6.35 1.91
N TYR A 66 -15.57 5.17 2.50
CA TYR A 66 -15.77 3.91 1.78
C TYR A 66 -17.25 3.65 1.53
N ASP A 67 -17.57 3.15 0.34
CA ASP A 67 -18.93 2.73 -0.04
C ASP A 67 -19.31 1.38 0.56
N ALA A 68 -18.32 0.52 0.78
CA ALA A 68 -18.48 -0.78 1.40
C ALA A 68 -17.26 -1.11 2.26
N VAL A 69 -17.50 -1.68 3.43
CA VAL A 69 -16.45 -2.17 4.32
C VAL A 69 -16.72 -3.63 4.67
N PHE A 70 -15.73 -4.47 4.42
CA PHE A 70 -15.76 -5.88 4.76
C PHE A 70 -14.80 -6.16 5.91
N GLN A 71 -15.34 -6.66 7.01
CA GLN A 71 -14.56 -7.18 8.12
C GLN A 71 -14.20 -8.64 7.82
N VAL A 72 -13.00 -8.87 7.33
CA VAL A 72 -12.57 -10.19 6.87
C VAL A 72 -12.15 -11.05 8.06
N LYS A 73 -13.00 -12.00 8.44
CA LYS A 73 -12.76 -12.92 9.56
C LYS A 73 -12.26 -14.26 9.07
N ASP A 74 -12.86 -14.78 8.00
CA ASP A 74 -12.55 -16.11 7.49
C ASP A 74 -12.54 -16.21 5.96
N THR A 75 -12.32 -17.43 5.46
CA THR A 75 -12.23 -17.71 4.03
C THR A 75 -13.58 -17.58 3.31
N HIS A 76 -14.72 -17.75 3.99
CA HIS A 76 -16.05 -17.68 3.37
C HIS A 76 -16.42 -16.24 2.99
N ASP A 77 -16.00 -15.26 3.79
CA ASP A 77 -16.17 -13.83 3.52
C ASP A 77 -15.65 -13.45 2.11
N TRP A 78 -14.58 -14.12 1.65
CA TRP A 78 -13.99 -13.86 0.35
C TRP A 78 -14.92 -14.17 -0.83
N THR A 79 -15.84 -15.11 -0.70
CA THR A 79 -16.79 -15.39 -1.80
C THR A 79 -17.69 -14.18 -2.05
N LEU A 80 -18.18 -13.56 -0.97
CA LEU A 80 -19.00 -12.35 -1.05
C LEU A 80 -18.18 -11.15 -1.55
N ILE A 81 -16.97 -10.97 -1.00
CA ILE A 81 -16.05 -9.90 -1.41
C ILE A 81 -15.71 -9.99 -2.89
N LEU A 82 -15.34 -11.17 -3.38
CA LEU A 82 -15.01 -11.39 -4.79
C LEU A 82 -16.20 -11.12 -5.71
N THR A 83 -17.40 -11.54 -5.29
CA THR A 83 -18.65 -11.24 -6.00
C THR A 83 -18.88 -9.73 -6.08
N TYR A 84 -18.77 -9.02 -4.96
CA TYR A 84 -18.94 -7.57 -4.91
C TYR A 84 -17.90 -6.86 -5.80
N ILE A 85 -16.62 -7.20 -5.70
CA ILE A 85 -15.55 -6.60 -6.52
C ILE A 85 -15.78 -6.85 -8.01
N THR A 86 -16.33 -8.01 -8.38
CA THR A 86 -16.61 -8.36 -9.78
C THR A 86 -17.72 -7.48 -10.37
N TYR A 87 -18.78 -7.22 -9.62
CA TYR A 87 -19.97 -6.52 -10.12
C TYR A 87 -20.06 -5.03 -9.74
N ALA A 88 -19.20 -4.54 -8.85
CA ALA A 88 -19.18 -3.14 -8.45
C ALA A 88 -18.85 -2.21 -9.64
N PRO A 89 -19.52 -1.04 -9.75
CA PRO A 89 -19.21 -0.03 -10.76
C PRO A 89 -17.73 0.36 -10.80
N LYS A 90 -17.17 0.42 -12.01
CA LYS A 90 -15.77 0.79 -12.30
C LYS A 90 -15.65 2.23 -12.79
N PRO A 91 -14.56 2.97 -12.51
CA PRO A 91 -13.33 2.52 -11.84
C PRO A 91 -13.52 2.26 -10.34
N LEU A 92 -12.89 1.20 -9.83
CA LEU A 92 -13.03 0.73 -8.45
C LEU A 92 -11.71 0.91 -7.69
N LEU A 93 -11.79 1.40 -6.45
CA LEU A 93 -10.70 1.34 -5.48
C LEU A 93 -10.99 0.24 -4.45
N VAL A 94 -10.04 -0.65 -4.24
CA VAL A 94 -10.06 -1.65 -3.17
C VAL A 94 -8.82 -1.46 -2.30
N VAL A 95 -9.04 -1.14 -1.03
CA VAL A 95 -7.98 -1.02 -0.02
C VAL A 95 -8.07 -2.23 0.90
N ALA A 96 -6.98 -2.97 1.05
CA ALA A 96 -6.86 -4.08 1.98
C ALA A 96 -5.81 -3.76 3.04
N GLU A 97 -6.17 -3.92 4.32
CA GLU A 97 -5.31 -3.55 5.44
C GLU A 97 -5.09 -4.74 6.38
N ASP A 98 -3.84 -5.19 6.45
CA ASP A 98 -3.41 -6.28 7.33
C ASP A 98 -4.28 -7.56 7.20
N VAL A 99 -4.83 -7.80 6.00
CA VAL A 99 -5.63 -8.98 5.64
C VAL A 99 -4.84 -9.87 4.67
N PRO A 100 -4.78 -11.20 4.87
CA PRO A 100 -4.20 -12.12 3.91
C PRO A 100 -5.04 -12.18 2.63
N ILE A 101 -4.40 -11.97 1.48
CA ILE A 101 -5.06 -11.90 0.18
C ILE A 101 -5.09 -13.29 -0.49
N PRO A 102 -6.26 -13.87 -0.80
CA PRO A 102 -6.35 -15.17 -1.45
C PRO A 102 -6.07 -15.08 -2.95
N ASP A 103 -5.69 -16.22 -3.53
CA ASP A 103 -5.29 -16.27 -4.94
C ASP A 103 -6.40 -15.92 -5.93
N GLY A 104 -7.64 -16.25 -5.57
CA GLY A 104 -8.82 -15.91 -6.36
C GLY A 104 -9.01 -14.40 -6.55
N LEU A 105 -8.49 -13.55 -5.64
CA LEU A 105 -8.62 -12.10 -5.78
C LEU A 105 -7.82 -11.58 -6.97
N TRP A 106 -6.60 -12.06 -7.17
CA TRP A 106 -5.71 -11.58 -8.25
C TRP A 106 -6.33 -11.74 -9.64
N GLN A 107 -7.16 -12.77 -9.82
CA GLN A 107 -7.87 -13.02 -11.09
C GLN A 107 -9.01 -12.03 -11.35
N LYS A 108 -9.49 -11.32 -10.32
CA LYS A 108 -10.56 -10.31 -10.42
C LYS A 108 -10.02 -8.88 -10.56
N LEU A 109 -8.73 -8.67 -10.31
CA LEU A 109 -8.09 -7.37 -10.42
C LEU A 109 -7.68 -7.10 -11.87
N ASN A 110 -8.45 -6.26 -12.55
CA ASN A 110 -8.17 -5.78 -13.91
C ASN A 110 -7.75 -4.30 -13.89
N LYS A 111 -7.35 -3.74 -15.04
CA LYS A 111 -6.90 -2.33 -15.16
C LYS A 111 -7.92 -1.28 -14.74
N THR A 112 -9.20 -1.64 -14.53
CA THR A 112 -10.24 -0.72 -14.03
C THR A 112 -10.39 -0.78 -12.50
N THR A 113 -9.59 -1.60 -11.84
CA THR A 113 -9.59 -1.76 -10.38
C THR A 113 -8.20 -1.40 -9.85
N THR A 114 -8.13 -0.31 -9.07
CA THR A 114 -6.94 -0.01 -8.28
C THR A 114 -7.00 -0.83 -7.01
N PHE A 115 -5.98 -1.63 -6.75
CA PHE A 115 -5.87 -2.43 -5.55
C PHE A 115 -4.69 -1.93 -4.72
N VAL A 116 -4.94 -1.55 -3.47
CA VAL A 116 -3.92 -1.12 -2.52
C VAL A 116 -3.91 -2.11 -1.37
N ASN A 117 -2.82 -2.84 -1.20
CA ASN A 117 -2.60 -3.70 -0.05
C ASN A 117 -1.61 -3.03 0.90
N ILE A 118 -2.01 -2.80 2.14
CA ILE A 118 -1.18 -2.19 3.17
C ILE A 118 -0.99 -3.22 4.27
N THR A 119 0.25 -3.62 4.51
CA THR A 119 0.57 -4.66 5.49
C THR A 119 1.87 -4.36 6.20
N SER A 120 1.89 -4.58 7.51
CA SER A 120 3.13 -4.54 8.29
C SER A 120 3.81 -5.92 8.40
N SER A 121 3.13 -6.99 7.94
CA SER A 121 3.69 -8.33 7.93
C SER A 121 4.56 -8.55 6.69
N TYR A 122 5.68 -9.27 6.83
CA TYR A 122 6.53 -9.62 5.70
C TYR A 122 5.81 -10.54 4.73
N VAL A 123 5.65 -10.08 3.50
CA VAL A 123 5.12 -10.86 2.38
C VAL A 123 6.26 -11.71 1.81
N LEU A 124 6.20 -13.02 2.04
CA LEU A 124 7.22 -13.98 1.57
C LEU A 124 7.08 -14.32 0.08
N ASN A 125 5.84 -14.40 -0.41
CA ASN A 125 5.54 -14.71 -1.81
C ASN A 125 4.98 -13.46 -2.47
N ILE A 126 5.84 -12.72 -3.17
CA ILE A 126 5.38 -11.55 -3.92
C ILE A 126 4.45 -12.00 -5.04
N ARG A 127 3.19 -11.56 -4.91
CA ARG A 127 2.14 -11.68 -5.92
C ARG A 127 2.38 -10.62 -7.01
N PRO A 128 1.67 -10.63 -8.17
CA PRO A 128 2.00 -9.76 -9.29
C PRO A 128 1.58 -8.31 -9.05
N TYR A 129 2.13 -7.66 -8.02
CA TYR A 129 2.03 -6.22 -7.83
C TYR A 129 2.75 -5.50 -8.98
N ASP A 130 2.24 -4.33 -9.31
CA ASP A 130 2.78 -3.41 -10.31
C ASP A 130 3.64 -2.32 -9.66
N ALA A 131 3.39 -2.02 -8.38
CA ALA A 131 4.20 -1.12 -7.57
C ALA A 131 4.30 -1.59 -6.12
N ILE A 132 5.45 -1.36 -5.49
CA ILE A 132 5.70 -1.64 -4.07
C ILE A 132 6.35 -0.41 -3.44
N PHE A 133 5.69 0.16 -2.44
CA PHE A 133 6.24 1.20 -1.57
C PHE A 133 6.76 0.54 -0.30
N PHE A 134 8.04 0.71 -0.01
CA PHE A 134 8.65 0.25 1.22
C PHE A 134 8.67 1.39 2.23
N ALA A 135 8.38 1.08 3.49
CA ALA A 135 8.49 2.04 4.57
C ALA A 135 9.91 2.64 4.64
N PRO A 136 10.04 3.91 5.03
CA PRO A 136 11.35 4.54 5.22
C PRO A 136 12.22 3.76 6.20
N ILE A 137 13.47 3.52 5.82
CA ILE A 137 14.45 2.80 6.66
C ILE A 137 15.26 3.82 7.44
N GLU A 138 14.97 3.95 8.73
CA GLU A 138 15.70 4.84 9.63
C GLU A 138 17.04 4.21 10.08
N GLU A 139 17.06 2.89 10.30
CA GLU A 139 18.22 2.12 10.73
C GLU A 139 18.61 1.04 9.72
N LEU A 140 19.87 1.07 9.29
CA LEU A 140 20.38 0.16 8.25
C LEU A 140 20.59 -1.28 8.74
N ALA A 141 20.80 -1.48 10.03
CA ALA A 141 21.09 -2.78 10.64
C ALA A 141 19.81 -3.50 11.12
N THR A 142 18.77 -3.52 10.30
CA THR A 142 17.47 -4.12 10.64
C THR A 142 17.18 -5.32 9.73
N SER A 143 16.41 -6.30 10.25
CA SER A 143 15.91 -7.42 9.45
C SER A 143 15.01 -6.98 8.29
N TYR A 144 14.44 -5.77 8.40
CA TYR A 144 13.64 -5.16 7.36
C TYR A 144 14.49 -4.73 6.15
N THR A 145 15.67 -4.15 6.36
CA THR A 145 16.63 -3.84 5.29
C THR A 145 16.96 -5.09 4.46
N ASP A 146 17.30 -6.19 5.11
CA ASP A 146 17.62 -7.45 4.43
C ASP A 146 16.42 -8.02 3.66
N TYR A 147 15.22 -7.84 4.20
CA TYR A 147 13.98 -8.22 3.54
C TYR A 147 13.75 -7.40 2.27
N VAL A 148 13.85 -6.07 2.34
CA VAL A 148 13.71 -5.17 1.18
C VAL A 148 14.72 -5.49 0.10
N LEU A 149 16.00 -5.71 0.47
CA LEU A 149 17.05 -6.13 -0.45
C LEU A 149 16.67 -7.42 -1.22
N LYS A 150 16.24 -8.46 -0.50
CA LYS A 150 15.86 -9.75 -1.11
C LYS A 150 14.67 -9.60 -2.06
N LEU A 151 13.70 -8.76 -1.71
CA LEU A 151 12.57 -8.48 -2.59
C LEU A 151 13.00 -7.75 -3.85
N LEU A 152 13.84 -6.72 -3.74
CA LEU A 152 14.36 -5.99 -4.90
C LEU A 152 15.20 -6.90 -5.80
N GLN A 153 16.00 -7.82 -5.23
CA GLN A 153 16.72 -8.83 -6.01
C GLN A 153 15.78 -9.74 -6.81
N SER A 154 14.63 -10.08 -6.23
CA SER A 154 13.64 -10.92 -6.90
C SER A 154 12.83 -10.19 -7.98
N MET A 155 12.54 -8.89 -7.79
CA MET A 155 11.55 -8.15 -8.58
C MET A 155 12.19 -7.17 -9.57
N TYR A 156 13.24 -6.47 -9.14
CA TYR A 156 13.93 -5.45 -9.94
C TYR A 156 15.04 -6.06 -10.80
N LYS A 157 16.08 -6.58 -10.15
CA LYS A 157 17.18 -7.29 -10.84
C LYS A 157 17.95 -8.17 -9.87
N ALA A 158 18.26 -9.41 -10.25
CA ALA A 158 19.01 -10.35 -9.42
C ALA A 158 20.44 -9.85 -9.10
N SER A 159 21.01 -9.01 -9.96
CA SER A 159 22.32 -8.39 -9.76
C SER A 159 22.33 -7.20 -8.79
N TYR A 160 21.17 -6.80 -8.25
CA TYR A 160 21.07 -5.72 -7.27
C TYR A 160 21.87 -6.06 -6.02
N SER A 161 22.96 -5.34 -5.79
CA SER A 161 23.97 -5.74 -4.83
C SER A 161 23.69 -5.17 -3.43
N PRO A 162 24.14 -5.82 -2.34
CA PRO A 162 24.06 -5.25 -1.00
C PRO A 162 24.75 -3.90 -0.86
N LYS A 163 25.83 -3.67 -1.64
CA LYS A 163 26.55 -2.40 -1.66
C LYS A 163 25.69 -1.29 -2.28
N GLU A 164 25.15 -1.54 -3.47
CA GLU A 164 24.23 -0.63 -4.18
C GLU A 164 23.02 -0.29 -3.29
N HIS A 165 22.44 -1.29 -2.63
CA HIS A 165 21.33 -1.09 -1.70
C HIS A 165 21.68 -0.20 -0.52
N LYS A 166 22.84 -0.44 0.11
CA LYS A 166 23.29 0.37 1.24
C LYS A 166 23.55 1.83 0.85
N GLU A 167 24.11 2.07 -0.33
CA GLU A 167 24.35 3.42 -0.87
C GLU A 167 23.02 4.15 -1.08
N VAL A 168 22.06 3.51 -1.77
CA VAL A 168 20.69 4.03 -1.95
C VAL A 168 20.02 4.38 -0.62
N LEU A 169 20.06 3.48 0.36
CA LEU A 169 19.41 3.72 1.65
C LEU A 169 20.11 4.82 2.47
N GLN A 170 21.43 4.99 2.33
CA GLN A 170 22.14 6.07 3.02
C GLN A 170 21.69 7.44 2.52
N GLU A 171 21.52 7.62 1.20
CA GLU A 171 21.02 8.85 0.61
C GLU A 171 19.57 9.12 1.01
N LEU A 172 18.69 8.12 0.88
CA LEU A 172 17.29 8.22 1.25
C LEU A 172 17.08 8.57 2.71
N ARG A 173 17.87 7.98 3.61
CA ARG A 173 17.79 8.27 5.05
C ARG A 173 18.11 9.72 5.36
N VAL A 174 19.12 10.31 4.71
CA VAL A 174 19.46 11.74 4.89
C VAL A 174 18.30 12.63 4.43
N ALA A 175 17.62 12.23 3.36
CA ALA A 175 16.44 12.93 2.83
C ALA A 175 15.14 12.60 3.58
N SER A 176 15.15 11.70 4.58
CA SER A 176 13.93 11.12 5.20
C SER A 176 12.94 10.52 4.19
N ALA A 177 13.44 10.06 3.03
CA ALA A 177 12.66 9.53 1.93
C ALA A 177 12.45 8.00 2.04
N GLY A 178 11.41 7.50 1.38
CA GLY A 178 11.18 6.07 1.20
C GLY A 178 11.61 5.58 -0.18
N VAL A 179 11.74 4.26 -0.34
CA VAL A 179 12.03 3.63 -1.63
C VAL A 179 10.78 2.98 -2.22
N CYS A 180 10.56 3.19 -3.51
CA CYS A 180 9.48 2.57 -4.28
C CYS A 180 10.09 1.77 -5.42
N TRP A 181 9.51 0.62 -5.72
CA TRP A 181 9.72 -0.10 -6.96
C TRP A 181 8.43 -0.08 -7.77
N THR A 182 8.52 0.12 -9.09
CA THR A 182 7.38 -0.10 -9.97
C THR A 182 7.82 -0.66 -11.32
N LYS A 183 6.95 -1.44 -11.94
CA LYS A 183 7.02 -1.84 -13.36
C LYS A 183 5.83 -1.28 -14.14
N TYR A 184 5.03 -0.43 -13.53
CA TYR A 184 3.82 0.11 -14.12
C TYR A 184 4.19 1.18 -15.13
N GLU A 185 3.81 1.00 -16.39
CA GLU A 185 4.18 1.89 -17.50
C GLU A 185 5.70 2.02 -17.71
N GLU A 186 6.47 1.04 -17.21
CA GLU A 186 7.92 0.95 -17.43
C GLU A 186 8.22 0.10 -18.66
N ASP A 187 9.19 0.54 -19.46
CA ASP A 187 9.68 -0.22 -20.62
C ASP A 187 10.63 -1.36 -20.22
N THR A 188 11.20 -1.29 -19.01
CA THR A 188 12.16 -2.27 -18.51
C THR A 188 11.43 -3.48 -17.90
N GLN A 189 11.89 -4.69 -18.25
CA GLN A 189 11.27 -5.94 -17.79
C GLN A 189 11.23 -6.07 -16.25
N GLY A 190 12.23 -5.53 -15.56
CA GLY A 190 12.33 -5.51 -14.10
C GLY A 190 11.72 -4.27 -13.44
N GLY A 191 11.18 -3.32 -14.21
CA GLY A 191 10.78 -2.01 -13.70
C GLY A 191 11.97 -1.17 -13.22
N ALA A 192 11.66 -0.14 -12.44
CA ALA A 192 12.62 0.83 -11.93
C ALA A 192 12.42 1.08 -10.42
N ILE A 193 13.46 1.63 -9.79
CA ILE A 193 13.45 2.07 -8.39
C ILE A 193 13.39 3.60 -8.37
N TYR A 194 12.53 4.12 -7.52
CA TYR A 194 12.30 5.54 -7.30
C TYR A 194 12.39 5.86 -5.82
N TRP A 195 12.62 7.13 -5.49
CA TRP A 195 12.37 7.64 -4.15
C TRP A 195 11.00 8.29 -4.07
N TYR A 196 10.39 8.27 -2.90
CA TYR A 196 9.17 9.03 -2.63
C TYR A 196 9.30 9.78 -1.31
N ASP A 197 8.62 10.90 -1.18
CA ASP A 197 8.52 11.64 0.07
C ASP A 197 7.39 11.05 0.94
N PRO A 198 7.69 10.48 2.12
CA PRO A 198 6.68 9.93 3.02
C PRO A 198 5.84 11.06 3.60
N VAL A 199 4.53 10.93 3.49
CA VAL A 199 3.62 11.94 4.04
C VAL A 199 3.47 11.66 5.53
N GLY A 200 4.06 12.52 6.37
CA GLY A 200 3.97 12.44 7.84
C GLY A 200 2.60 12.82 8.42
N ASN A 201 1.56 12.94 7.59
CA ASN A 201 0.25 13.48 7.95
C ASN A 201 -0.89 12.95 7.05
N ASN A 202 -0.81 11.73 6.54
CA ASN A 202 -2.02 11.07 6.02
C ASN A 202 -2.94 10.75 7.20
N GLN A 203 -3.74 11.75 7.63
CA GLN A 203 -5.04 11.84 8.33
C GLN A 203 -5.63 10.62 9.12
N GLY A 204 -4.95 9.49 9.28
CA GLY A 204 -5.44 8.27 9.92
C GLY A 204 -5.21 8.24 11.43
N ASP A 205 -4.27 9.03 11.94
CA ASP A 205 -4.02 9.15 13.38
C ASP A 205 -5.05 10.03 14.10
N SER A 206 -5.83 10.83 13.36
CA SER A 206 -6.94 11.62 13.90
C SER A 206 -8.24 11.23 13.21
N LEU A 207 -9.13 10.54 13.93
CA LEU A 207 -10.50 10.33 13.48
C LEU A 207 -11.17 11.69 13.27
N SER A 208 -11.87 11.87 12.14
CA SER A 208 -12.71 13.05 11.95
C SER A 208 -13.83 13.10 13.01
N ASN A 209 -14.37 14.29 13.31
CA ASN A 209 -15.50 14.44 14.25
C ASN A 209 -16.69 13.53 13.90
N LYS A 210 -16.91 13.28 12.60
CA LYS A 210 -17.94 12.35 12.13
C LYS A 210 -17.62 10.90 12.49
N GLN A 211 -16.39 10.45 12.25
CA GLN A 211 -15.94 9.11 12.61
C GLN A 211 -15.92 8.91 14.14
N MET A 212 -15.51 9.94 14.90
CA MET A 212 -15.61 9.91 16.36
C MET A 212 -17.07 9.81 16.82
N SER A 213 -17.98 10.58 16.23
CA SER A 213 -19.41 10.51 16.56
C SER A 213 -20.01 9.14 16.25
N GLU A 214 -19.65 8.51 15.13
CA GLU A 214 -20.07 7.14 14.79
C GLU A 214 -19.52 6.13 15.80
N LEU A 215 -18.27 6.28 16.22
CA LEU A 215 -17.61 5.43 17.21
C LEU A 215 -18.26 5.57 18.60
N PHE A 216 -18.55 6.79 19.04
CA PHE A 216 -19.25 7.04 20.31
C PHE A 216 -20.70 6.54 20.28
N ASN A 217 -21.41 6.71 19.17
CA ASN A 217 -22.76 6.16 19.01
C ASN A 217 -22.76 4.65 19.11
N TRP A 218 -21.81 3.97 18.47
CA TRP A 218 -21.67 2.52 18.57
C TRP A 218 -21.36 2.06 20.01
N LEU A 219 -20.40 2.71 20.68
CA LEU A 219 -20.07 2.41 22.08
C LEU A 219 -21.30 2.57 22.97
N SER A 220 -22.05 3.66 22.81
CA SER A 220 -23.27 3.91 23.60
C SER A 220 -24.33 2.82 23.42
N GLN A 221 -24.44 2.22 22.23
CA GLN A 221 -25.39 1.14 21.95
C GLN A 221 -24.97 -0.21 22.55
N GLN A 222 -23.66 -0.44 22.71
CA GLN A 222 -23.14 -1.64 23.37
C GLN A 222 -23.30 -1.57 24.90
N PHE A 223 -23.06 -0.41 25.50
CA PHE A 223 -23.22 -0.23 26.95
C PHE A 223 -24.68 -0.11 27.41
N ASN A 224 -25.63 0.14 26.51
CA ASN A 224 -27.06 0.13 26.80
C ASN A 224 -27.72 -1.27 26.66
N ARG A 225 -26.93 -2.33 26.48
CA ARG A 225 -27.42 -3.72 26.35
C ARG A 225 -27.25 -4.57 27.61
N ASP A 226 -26.88 -3.96 28.73
CA ASP A 226 -27.03 -4.51 30.09
C ASP A 226 -28.24 -3.86 30.78
#